data_AF-A0A660WEH4-F1
#
_entry.id   AF-A0A660WEH4-F1
#
_cell.length_a   1.000
_cell.length_b   1.000
_cell.length_c   1.000
_cell.angle_alpha   90.00
_cell.angle_beta   90.00
_cell.angle_gamma   90.00
#
_symmetry.space_group_name_H-M   'P 1'
#
loop_
_entity.id
_entity.type
_entity.pdbx_description
1 polymer ?
#
loop_
_entity_poly.entity_id
_entity_poly.type
_entity_poly.pdbx_seq_one_letter_code
_entity_poly.pdbx_strand_id
1 'polypeptide(L)'
;MDIFFEKTSRRLALGVFVLSVAFGFCLHGFAQAGAGGWDAEPDDAKPSAKRADSDKPGKDAKQPDDKSPAKDSAKSQVDISDLLELLSDDNDEVRLSAAQRLGLAGNTQAVKPLMQTLANDASVSVRYGAAVALGLLKSPLALEPLVAAIKEDDESLRTAAAQALGTLGDAQAITPLQAAAKRDKSELVRAAAAKSLGMLGEKRAAATLRAMLGRDKSELVRTEAATALGNLGDKRSAKTLGKIVLRDKDEALRLASAEALGKLDEKKITQKVAIALLEQPPTDEAESKWQEQLNRAELLARLGPNAMRILATATKHKKRHVRKLAITALGISRDKRALVVLITATKSPNTSDRWNAVHALGRLGDKRALPHLKTLLEDRDDSIREIARHAIKLINKANEQR
;
A
#
# COMPACT_ATOMS: atom_id res chain seq x y z
N MET A 1 -3.79 26.78 29.07
CA MET A 1 -4.97 26.38 28.27
C MET A 1 -4.69 25.00 27.69
N ASP A 2 -4.12 24.09 28.50
CA ASP A 2 -3.34 22.93 28.02
C ASP A 2 -3.71 21.61 28.71
N ILE A 3 -4.85 21.56 29.42
CA ILE A 3 -5.29 20.34 30.12
C ILE A 3 -6.52 19.71 29.42
N PHE A 4 -7.06 20.35 28.38
CA PHE A 4 -8.25 19.88 27.67
C PHE A 4 -7.94 19.08 26.38
N PHE A 5 -6.71 19.13 25.86
CA PHE A 5 -6.31 18.45 24.62
C PHE A 5 -5.75 17.02 24.83
N GLU A 6 -5.37 16.66 26.06
CA GLU A 6 -4.68 15.38 26.31
C GLU A 6 -5.63 14.19 26.56
N LYS A 7 -6.90 14.46 26.93
CA LYS A 7 -7.90 13.41 27.20
C LYS A 7 -8.66 12.91 25.96
N THR A 8 -8.73 13.68 24.88
CA THR A 8 -9.38 13.27 23.62
C THR A 8 -8.43 12.52 22.68
N SER A 9 -7.12 12.75 22.74
CA SER A 9 -6.12 12.07 21.90
C SER A 9 -5.83 10.62 22.29
N ARG A 10 -6.04 10.24 23.57
CA ARG A 10 -5.81 8.84 24.01
C ARG A 10 -6.89 7.86 23.54
N ARG A 11 -8.12 8.33 23.27
CA ARG A 11 -9.21 7.48 22.74
C ARG A 11 -9.11 7.19 21.24
N LEU A 12 -8.40 8.03 20.48
CA LEU A 12 -8.11 7.80 19.05
C LEU A 12 -6.81 7.01 18.81
N ALA A 13 -5.85 7.03 19.74
CA ALA A 13 -4.55 6.39 19.55
C ALA A 13 -4.57 4.84 19.64
N LEU A 14 -5.46 4.23 20.43
CA LEU A 14 -5.57 2.77 20.50
C LEU A 14 -6.30 2.14 19.29
N GLY A 15 -7.22 2.85 18.66
CA GLY A 15 -7.92 2.38 17.45
C GLY A 15 -7.08 2.48 16.16
N VAL A 16 -6.09 3.38 16.13
CA VAL A 16 -5.24 3.62 14.95
C VAL A 16 -4.02 2.69 14.90
N PHE A 17 -3.57 2.13 16.03
CA PHE A 17 -2.37 1.30 16.07
C PHE A 17 -2.54 -0.08 15.40
N VAL A 18 -3.76 -0.63 15.37
CA VAL A 18 -4.05 -1.93 14.70
C VAL A 18 -4.33 -1.77 13.20
N LEU A 19 -4.75 -0.57 12.75
CA LEU A 19 -4.88 -0.26 11.32
C LEU A 19 -3.55 -0.42 10.57
N SER A 20 -2.40 -0.15 11.20
CA SER A 20 -1.09 -0.34 10.56
C SER A 20 -0.62 -1.80 10.50
N VAL A 21 -1.00 -2.64 11.46
CA VAL A 21 -0.51 -4.03 11.56
C VAL A 21 -1.31 -4.98 10.67
N ALA A 22 -2.62 -4.73 10.47
CA ALA A 22 -3.44 -5.53 9.54
C ALA A 22 -3.35 -5.05 8.07
N PHE A 23 -3.11 -3.76 7.80
CA PHE A 23 -2.99 -3.23 6.42
C PHE A 23 -1.58 -3.24 5.85
N GLY A 24 -0.53 -3.34 6.66
CA GLY A 24 0.87 -3.36 6.19
C GLY A 24 1.26 -4.61 5.38
N PHE A 25 0.55 -5.74 5.56
CA PHE A 25 0.95 -7.03 4.98
C PHE A 25 0.32 -7.38 3.62
N CYS A 26 -0.72 -6.68 3.16
CA CYS A 26 -1.35 -6.98 1.85
C CYS A 26 -0.82 -6.18 0.66
N LEU A 27 0.11 -5.24 0.85
CA LEU A 27 0.72 -4.46 -0.25
C LEU A 27 2.11 -4.97 -0.72
N HIS A 28 2.67 -6.01 -0.09
CA HIS A 28 3.99 -6.56 -0.45
C HIS A 28 3.98 -8.00 -0.98
N GLY A 29 2.81 -8.59 -1.23
CA GLY A 29 2.69 -10.01 -1.55
C GLY A 29 2.01 -10.33 -2.87
N PHE A 30 2.33 -9.65 -3.99
CA PHE A 30 1.93 -10.11 -5.33
C PHE A 30 2.88 -9.56 -6.41
N ALA A 31 4.15 -9.95 -6.35
CA ALA A 31 5.11 -9.72 -7.43
C ALA A 31 6.28 -10.70 -7.38
N GLN A 32 6.03 -12.02 -7.52
CA GLN A 32 6.98 -12.96 -8.11
C GLN A 32 6.39 -14.39 -8.21
N ALA A 33 5.81 -14.71 -9.37
CA ALA A 33 5.67 -16.04 -9.94
C ALA A 33 5.10 -15.82 -11.36
N GLY A 34 5.64 -16.32 -12.47
CA GLY A 34 6.87 -17.01 -12.76
C GLY A 34 7.06 -16.94 -14.28
N ALA A 35 8.30 -16.81 -14.74
CA ALA A 35 8.68 -17.03 -16.13
C ALA A 35 10.18 -17.34 -16.15
N GLY A 36 10.55 -18.51 -16.67
CA GLY A 36 11.93 -18.87 -16.96
C GLY A 36 12.30 -20.27 -16.47
N GLY A 37 11.87 -21.29 -17.22
CA GLY A 37 12.66 -22.51 -17.33
C GLY A 37 13.62 -22.39 -18.52
N TRP A 38 14.51 -23.38 -18.61
CA TRP A 38 15.47 -23.72 -19.67
C TRP A 38 16.94 -23.34 -19.42
N ASP A 39 17.69 -24.43 -19.19
CA ASP A 39 19.06 -24.77 -19.58
C ASP A 39 20.26 -24.22 -18.81
N ALA A 40 20.85 -25.09 -17.97
CA ALA A 40 22.26 -25.49 -18.07
C ALA A 40 22.56 -26.74 -17.21
N GLU A 41 23.17 -27.72 -17.85
CA GLU A 41 23.72 -28.99 -17.37
C GLU A 41 24.99 -28.82 -16.48
N PRO A 42 25.52 -29.92 -15.87
CA PRO A 42 26.22 -29.90 -14.60
C PRO A 42 27.75 -29.83 -14.76
N ASP A 43 28.44 -29.48 -13.68
CA ASP A 43 29.86 -29.82 -13.56
C ASP A 43 30.26 -30.19 -12.13
N ASP A 44 31.06 -31.24 -12.09
CA ASP A 44 31.56 -31.99 -10.95
C ASP A 44 32.54 -31.20 -10.06
N ALA A 45 32.58 -31.56 -8.76
CA ALA A 45 33.79 -31.93 -8.01
C ALA A 45 33.63 -31.73 -6.49
N LYS A 46 33.53 -32.84 -5.76
CA LYS A 46 33.93 -33.01 -4.35
C LYS A 46 35.45 -33.28 -4.29
N PRO A 47 36.06 -33.54 -3.10
CA PRO A 47 36.08 -32.83 -1.81
C PRO A 47 37.54 -32.79 -1.24
N SER A 48 37.68 -32.62 0.09
CA SER A 48 38.84 -32.94 0.98
C SER A 48 39.50 -31.70 1.61
N ALA A 49 40.02 -31.68 2.84
CA ALA A 49 40.18 -32.60 3.98
C ALA A 49 40.50 -31.71 5.22
N LYS A 50 40.01 -32.02 6.43
CA LYS A 50 40.73 -32.62 7.61
C LYS A 50 42.17 -32.08 7.81
N ARG A 51 42.76 -31.87 8.98
CA ARG A 51 42.52 -31.95 10.45
C ARG A 51 43.94 -31.73 11.05
N ALA A 52 44.05 -31.20 12.27
CA ALA A 52 45.03 -31.55 13.33
C ALA A 52 44.93 -30.49 14.45
N ASP A 53 44.48 -30.84 15.66
CA ASP A 53 45.28 -31.31 16.82
C ASP A 53 46.25 -30.23 17.33
N SER A 54 46.24 -29.79 18.59
CA SER A 54 46.40 -30.61 19.80
C SER A 54 46.38 -29.75 21.08
N ASP A 55 46.01 -30.38 22.20
CA ASP A 55 46.56 -30.27 23.56
C ASP A 55 46.38 -29.03 24.48
N LYS A 56 45.62 -29.29 25.56
CA LYS A 56 45.64 -28.69 26.92
C LYS A 56 46.89 -29.18 27.70
N PRO A 57 47.27 -28.72 28.94
CA PRO A 57 46.41 -28.15 30.01
C PRO A 57 47.00 -27.08 30.98
N GLY A 58 46.09 -26.41 31.72
CA GLY A 58 46.15 -26.23 33.19
C GLY A 58 46.86 -25.01 33.78
N LYS A 59 46.09 -24.10 34.42
CA LYS A 59 46.03 -23.89 35.89
C LYS A 59 45.45 -22.51 36.26
N ASP A 60 44.47 -22.57 37.17
CA ASP A 60 44.23 -21.70 38.33
C ASP A 60 44.35 -20.17 38.19
N ALA A 61 43.20 -19.49 38.14
CA ALA A 61 43.00 -18.22 38.84
C ALA A 61 41.51 -18.02 39.16
N LYS A 62 41.20 -18.00 40.46
CA LYS A 62 39.92 -17.54 41.03
C LYS A 62 39.69 -16.07 40.67
N GLN A 63 38.48 -15.74 40.22
CA GLN A 63 37.95 -14.38 40.21
C GLN A 63 36.49 -14.41 40.71
N PRO A 64 36.05 -13.42 41.50
CA PRO A 64 34.91 -13.58 42.40
C PRO A 64 33.57 -13.20 41.74
N ASP A 65 32.51 -13.80 42.27
CA ASP A 65 31.14 -13.31 42.38
C ASP A 65 30.66 -12.32 41.32
N ASP A 66 30.03 -12.84 40.27
CA ASP A 66 28.92 -12.13 39.63
C ASP A 66 27.69 -13.04 39.63
N LYS A 67 26.73 -12.68 40.47
CA LYS A 67 25.42 -13.31 40.53
C LYS A 67 24.71 -13.04 39.21
N SER A 68 24.70 -14.02 38.34
CA SER A 68 23.79 -14.05 37.20
C SER A 68 22.41 -14.52 37.67
N PRO A 69 21.35 -13.69 37.70
CA PRO A 69 20.00 -14.21 37.60
C PRO A 69 19.72 -14.49 36.13
N ALA A 70 19.97 -15.74 35.73
CA ALA A 70 19.26 -16.29 34.60
C ALA A 70 17.78 -16.46 34.97
N LYS A 71 16.90 -16.13 34.02
CA LYS A 71 15.43 -16.22 34.00
C LYS A 71 14.66 -15.01 34.55
N ASP A 72 14.52 -14.00 33.70
CA ASP A 72 13.29 -13.19 33.62
C ASP A 72 13.05 -12.71 32.18
N SER A 73 13.02 -13.67 31.26
CA SER A 73 12.47 -13.45 29.91
C SER A 73 11.33 -14.42 29.64
N ALA A 74 10.38 -14.50 30.58
CA ALA A 74 9.04 -14.94 30.25
C ALA A 74 8.38 -13.83 29.43
N LYS A 75 8.60 -13.82 28.11
CA LYS A 75 7.61 -13.23 27.19
C LYS A 75 6.31 -13.96 27.53
N SER A 76 5.37 -13.27 28.16
CA SER A 76 4.07 -13.84 28.50
C SER A 76 3.37 -14.23 27.21
N GLN A 77 3.54 -15.49 26.82
CA GLN A 77 2.72 -16.12 25.82
C GLN A 77 1.37 -16.28 26.48
N VAL A 78 0.51 -15.26 26.34
CA VAL A 78 -0.87 -15.32 26.84
C VAL A 78 -1.49 -16.54 26.19
N ASP A 79 -1.95 -17.49 27.02
CA ASP A 79 -2.56 -18.71 26.53
C ASP A 79 -3.85 -18.34 25.79
N ILE A 80 -4.16 -19.07 24.72
CA ILE A 80 -5.43 -18.85 24.03
C ILE A 80 -6.62 -19.14 24.95
N SER A 81 -6.46 -20.08 25.87
CA SER A 81 -7.50 -20.42 26.86
C SER A 81 -7.86 -19.21 27.71
N ASP A 82 -6.85 -18.45 28.18
CA ASP A 82 -7.05 -17.22 28.94
C ASP A 82 -7.78 -16.17 28.09
N LEU A 83 -7.39 -16.00 26.83
CA LEU A 83 -8.04 -15.05 25.92
C LEU A 83 -9.50 -15.42 25.62
N LEU A 84 -9.82 -16.72 25.56
CA LEU A 84 -11.19 -17.19 25.37
C LEU A 84 -12.06 -16.92 26.59
N GLU A 85 -11.51 -17.05 27.80
CA GLU A 85 -12.22 -16.71 29.04
C GLU A 85 -12.52 -15.21 29.10
N LEU A 86 -11.56 -14.36 28.71
CA LEU A 86 -11.71 -12.91 28.67
C LEU A 86 -12.77 -12.41 27.67
N LEU A 87 -13.29 -13.26 26.77
CA LEU A 87 -14.46 -12.91 25.95
C LEU A 87 -15.76 -12.81 26.76
N SER A 88 -15.76 -13.24 28.02
CA SER A 88 -16.92 -13.17 28.91
C SER A 88 -16.72 -12.19 30.07
N ASP A 89 -15.67 -11.37 30.03
CA ASP A 89 -15.37 -10.38 31.08
C ASP A 89 -16.48 -9.32 31.19
N ASP A 90 -16.76 -8.83 32.39
CA ASP A 90 -17.78 -7.81 32.62
C ASP A 90 -17.46 -6.49 31.89
N ASN A 91 -16.17 -6.16 31.73
CA ASN A 91 -15.69 -4.97 31.05
C ASN A 91 -15.60 -5.17 29.53
N ASP A 92 -16.32 -4.33 28.78
CA ASP A 92 -16.36 -4.42 27.32
C ASP A 92 -15.03 -4.06 26.65
N GLU A 93 -14.19 -3.21 27.26
CA GLU A 93 -12.84 -2.95 26.77
C GLU A 93 -11.95 -4.19 26.85
N VAL A 94 -12.12 -5.01 27.90
CA VAL A 94 -11.39 -6.27 28.07
C VAL A 94 -11.85 -7.29 27.03
N ARG A 95 -13.16 -7.46 26.86
CA ARG A 95 -13.73 -8.36 25.83
C ARG A 95 -13.31 -7.96 24.42
N LEU A 96 -13.29 -6.65 24.12
CA LEU A 96 -12.79 -6.13 22.85
C LEU A 96 -11.31 -6.48 22.65
N SER A 97 -10.46 -6.24 23.64
CA SER A 97 -9.04 -6.56 23.56
C SER A 97 -8.81 -8.06 23.37
N ALA A 98 -9.59 -8.89 24.07
CA ALA A 98 -9.57 -10.34 23.92
C ALA A 98 -9.92 -10.75 22.48
N ALA A 99 -11.03 -10.23 21.93
CA ALA A 99 -11.44 -10.53 20.56
C ALA A 99 -10.37 -10.15 19.52
N GLN A 100 -9.78 -8.96 19.65
CA GLN A 100 -8.71 -8.50 18.76
C GLN A 100 -7.46 -9.38 18.85
N ARG A 101 -7.04 -9.72 20.07
CA ARG A 101 -5.87 -10.58 20.31
C ARG A 101 -6.08 -11.99 19.76
N LEU A 102 -7.28 -12.55 19.90
CA LEU A 102 -7.63 -13.86 19.34
C LEU A 102 -7.55 -13.85 17.80
N GLY A 103 -8.04 -12.80 17.15
CA GLY A 103 -7.90 -12.63 15.71
C GLY A 103 -6.45 -12.57 15.24
N LEU A 104 -5.61 -11.79 15.94
CA LEU A 104 -4.18 -11.67 15.63
C LEU A 104 -3.39 -12.95 15.94
N ALA A 105 -3.81 -13.72 16.94
CA ALA A 105 -3.19 -15.00 17.28
C ALA A 105 -3.39 -16.06 16.17
N GLY A 106 -4.38 -15.89 15.29
CA GLY A 106 -4.57 -16.76 14.13
C GLY A 106 -5.07 -18.17 14.44
N ASN A 107 -5.52 -18.43 15.67
CA ASN A 107 -5.93 -19.77 16.09
C ASN A 107 -7.43 -20.00 15.87
N THR A 108 -7.73 -21.09 15.15
CA THR A 108 -9.07 -21.46 14.72
C THR A 108 -10.01 -21.87 15.85
N GLN A 109 -9.50 -22.20 17.04
CA GLN A 109 -10.33 -22.47 18.23
C GLN A 109 -11.18 -21.25 18.63
N ALA A 110 -10.72 -20.04 18.31
CA ALA A 110 -11.43 -18.80 18.59
C ALA A 110 -12.63 -18.56 17.68
N VAL A 111 -12.77 -19.29 16.56
CA VAL A 111 -13.80 -19.00 15.55
C VAL A 111 -15.21 -19.08 16.14
N LYS A 112 -15.56 -20.18 16.82
CA LYS A 112 -16.91 -20.34 17.39
C LYS A 112 -17.21 -19.33 18.52
N PRO A 113 -16.31 -19.12 19.51
CA PRO A 113 -16.48 -18.08 20.51
C PRO A 113 -16.66 -16.69 19.89
N LEU A 114 -15.83 -16.31 18.93
CA LEU A 114 -15.95 -15.01 18.25
C LEU A 114 -17.24 -14.88 17.44
N MET A 115 -17.75 -15.96 16.84
CA MET A 115 -19.08 -15.95 16.19
C MET A 115 -20.19 -15.67 17.20
N GLN A 116 -20.10 -16.24 18.41
CA GLN A 116 -21.05 -15.98 19.49
C GLN A 116 -20.94 -14.54 19.99
N THR A 117 -19.72 -14.03 20.18
CA THR A 117 -19.47 -12.63 20.54
C THR A 117 -20.02 -11.67 19.50
N LEU A 118 -19.80 -11.93 18.21
CA LEU A 118 -20.35 -11.12 17.12
C LEU A 118 -21.88 -11.07 17.14
N ALA A 119 -22.53 -12.20 17.44
CA ALA A 119 -23.98 -12.32 17.43
C ALA A 119 -24.63 -11.67 18.66
N ASN A 120 -24.02 -11.83 19.85
CA ASN A 120 -24.75 -11.67 21.11
C ASN A 120 -24.17 -10.63 22.08
N ASP A 121 -22.96 -10.11 21.85
CA ASP A 121 -22.38 -9.13 22.79
C ASP A 121 -23.20 -7.84 22.83
N ALA A 122 -23.46 -7.30 24.02
CA ALA A 122 -24.21 -6.07 24.18
C ALA A 122 -23.47 -4.83 23.64
N SER A 123 -22.13 -4.85 23.63
CA SER A 123 -21.30 -3.75 23.15
C SER A 123 -21.00 -3.90 21.66
N VAL A 124 -21.47 -2.93 20.88
CA VAL A 124 -21.18 -2.84 19.44
C VAL A 124 -19.67 -2.82 19.16
N SER A 125 -18.89 -2.20 20.04
CA SER A 125 -17.42 -2.16 19.92
C SER A 125 -16.82 -3.57 20.02
N VAL A 126 -17.33 -4.41 20.92
CA VAL A 126 -16.88 -5.80 21.06
C VAL A 126 -17.29 -6.63 19.84
N ARG A 127 -18.53 -6.47 19.37
CA ARG A 127 -19.02 -7.10 18.12
C ARG A 127 -18.18 -6.71 16.92
N TYR A 128 -17.79 -5.43 16.81
CA TYR A 128 -16.86 -4.93 15.81
C TYR A 128 -15.52 -5.66 15.88
N GLY A 129 -14.93 -5.78 17.08
CA GLY A 129 -13.68 -6.51 17.30
C GLY A 129 -13.78 -7.97 16.87
N ALA A 130 -14.89 -8.64 17.21
CA ALA A 130 -15.17 -10.00 16.81
C ALA A 130 -15.31 -10.16 15.27
N ALA A 131 -16.01 -9.24 14.59
CA ALA A 131 -16.11 -9.25 13.13
C ALA A 131 -14.73 -9.16 12.45
N VAL A 132 -13.89 -8.22 12.90
CA VAL A 132 -12.52 -8.05 12.38
C VAL A 132 -11.69 -9.31 12.62
N ALA A 133 -11.74 -9.86 13.84
CA ALA A 133 -11.02 -11.08 14.19
C ALA A 133 -11.43 -12.27 13.32
N LEU A 134 -12.73 -12.47 13.11
CA LEU A 134 -13.26 -13.53 12.24
C LEU A 134 -12.77 -13.39 10.79
N GLY A 135 -12.71 -12.17 10.26
CA GLY A 135 -12.13 -11.90 8.94
C GLY A 135 -10.64 -12.29 8.86
N LEU A 136 -9.86 -12.00 9.89
CA LEU A 136 -8.43 -12.36 9.97
C LEU A 136 -8.20 -13.87 10.08
N LEU A 137 -9.06 -14.58 10.80
CA LEU A 137 -8.99 -16.04 10.96
C LEU A 137 -9.32 -16.79 9.67
N LYS A 138 -10.01 -16.13 8.72
CA LYS A 138 -10.36 -16.66 7.39
C LYS A 138 -11.06 -18.03 7.41
N SER A 139 -11.77 -18.34 8.50
CA SER A 139 -12.54 -19.58 8.58
C SER A 139 -13.84 -19.44 7.78
N PRO A 140 -14.16 -20.36 6.85
CA PRO A 140 -15.41 -20.33 6.09
C PRO A 140 -16.67 -20.32 6.97
N LEU A 141 -16.57 -20.84 8.20
CA LEU A 141 -17.67 -20.82 9.19
C LEU A 141 -18.09 -19.39 9.57
N ALA A 142 -17.22 -18.40 9.39
CA ALA A 142 -17.51 -17.00 9.68
C ALA A 142 -18.37 -16.32 8.61
N LEU A 143 -18.56 -16.92 7.43
CA LEU A 143 -19.27 -16.29 6.32
C LEU A 143 -20.69 -15.85 6.72
N GLU A 144 -21.53 -16.78 7.15
CA GLU A 144 -22.93 -16.48 7.48
C GLU A 144 -23.08 -15.48 8.64
N PRO A 145 -22.33 -15.61 9.78
CA PRO A 145 -22.32 -14.58 10.83
C PRO A 145 -21.94 -13.18 10.33
N LEU A 146 -20.93 -13.09 9.46
CA LEU A 146 -20.52 -11.80 8.88
C LEU A 146 -21.56 -11.26 7.88
N VAL A 147 -22.24 -12.13 7.13
CA VAL A 147 -23.36 -11.77 6.24
C VAL A 147 -24.59 -11.32 7.03
N ALA A 148 -24.79 -11.80 8.26
CA ALA A 148 -25.79 -11.25 9.17
C ALA A 148 -25.35 -9.86 9.67
N ALA A 149 -24.10 -9.72 10.14
CA ALA A 149 -23.57 -8.48 10.70
C ALA A 149 -23.56 -7.30 9.70
N ILE A 150 -23.38 -7.54 8.40
CA ILE A 150 -23.46 -6.48 7.37
C ILE A 150 -24.87 -5.90 7.19
N LYS A 151 -25.90 -6.46 7.85
CA LYS A 151 -27.30 -5.99 7.79
C LYS A 151 -27.76 -5.33 9.09
N GLU A 152 -26.89 -5.22 10.09
CA GLU A 152 -27.20 -4.64 11.40
C GLU A 152 -27.44 -3.13 11.34
N ASP A 153 -28.07 -2.57 12.38
CA ASP A 153 -28.43 -1.16 12.40
C ASP A 153 -27.21 -0.22 12.55
N ASP A 154 -26.19 -0.67 13.29
CA ASP A 154 -24.99 0.11 13.54
C ASP A 154 -24.06 0.18 12.32
N GLU A 155 -23.67 1.41 11.94
CA GLU A 155 -22.83 1.67 10.78
C GLU A 155 -21.41 1.09 10.92
N SER A 156 -20.83 1.17 12.13
CA SER A 156 -19.47 0.71 12.38
C SER A 156 -19.40 -0.82 12.26
N LEU A 157 -20.40 -1.51 12.80
CA LEU A 157 -20.50 -2.97 12.68
C LEU A 157 -20.72 -3.41 11.23
N ARG A 158 -21.63 -2.76 10.47
CA ARG A 158 -21.80 -3.07 9.04
C ARG A 158 -20.51 -2.85 8.25
N THR A 159 -19.77 -1.79 8.56
CA THR A 159 -18.47 -1.48 7.92
C THR A 159 -17.45 -2.57 8.23
N ALA A 160 -17.33 -2.99 9.50
CA ALA A 160 -16.44 -4.06 9.91
C ALA A 160 -16.79 -5.39 9.24
N ALA A 161 -18.08 -5.73 9.19
CA ALA A 161 -18.56 -6.93 8.53
C ALA A 161 -18.23 -6.93 7.03
N ALA A 162 -18.43 -5.80 6.34
CA ALA A 162 -18.06 -5.67 4.93
C ALA A 162 -16.55 -5.89 4.71
N GLN A 163 -15.70 -5.29 5.53
CA GLN A 163 -14.24 -5.46 5.47
C GLN A 163 -13.80 -6.90 5.80
N ALA A 164 -14.40 -7.49 6.83
CA ALA A 164 -14.12 -8.85 7.27
C ALA A 164 -14.50 -9.87 6.18
N LEU A 165 -15.62 -9.66 5.49
CA LEU A 165 -16.03 -10.48 4.33
C LEU A 165 -15.02 -10.43 3.18
N GLY A 166 -14.43 -9.26 2.89
CA GLY A 166 -13.35 -9.14 1.92
C GLY A 166 -12.07 -9.85 2.37
N THR A 167 -11.73 -9.74 3.66
CA THR A 167 -10.52 -10.34 4.26
C THR A 167 -10.62 -11.87 4.38
N LEU A 168 -11.83 -12.37 4.66
CA LEU A 168 -12.18 -13.79 4.68
C LEU A 168 -11.79 -14.48 3.37
N GLY A 169 -11.95 -13.78 2.24
CA GLY A 169 -11.55 -14.28 0.92
C GLY A 169 -12.54 -15.26 0.29
N ASP A 170 -13.72 -15.45 0.89
CA ASP A 170 -14.74 -16.35 0.36
C ASP A 170 -15.54 -15.67 -0.76
N ALA A 171 -15.53 -16.26 -1.97
CA ALA A 171 -16.26 -15.75 -3.12
C ALA A 171 -17.78 -15.68 -2.88
N GLN A 172 -18.35 -16.47 -1.97
CA GLN A 172 -19.76 -16.42 -1.62
C GLN A 172 -20.16 -15.07 -1.00
N ALA A 173 -19.20 -14.32 -0.41
CA ALA A 173 -19.43 -12.97 0.12
C ALA A 173 -19.78 -11.92 -0.95
N ILE A 174 -19.58 -12.22 -2.24
CA ILE A 174 -19.78 -11.24 -3.32
C ILE A 174 -21.21 -10.74 -3.40
N THR A 175 -22.21 -11.63 -3.32
CA THR A 175 -23.61 -11.22 -3.42
C THR A 175 -24.02 -10.29 -2.25
N PRO A 176 -23.74 -10.64 -0.99
CA PRO A 176 -23.91 -9.74 0.15
C PRO A 176 -23.18 -8.40 0.00
N LEU A 177 -21.90 -8.42 -0.40
CA LEU A 177 -21.12 -7.21 -0.61
C LEU A 177 -21.68 -6.34 -1.75
N GLN A 178 -22.15 -6.94 -2.84
CA GLN A 178 -22.82 -6.22 -3.91
C GLN A 178 -24.13 -5.58 -3.45
N ALA A 179 -24.87 -6.21 -2.54
CA ALA A 179 -26.08 -5.64 -1.97
C ALA A 179 -25.75 -4.41 -1.12
N ALA A 180 -24.78 -4.53 -0.20
CA ALA A 180 -24.30 -3.42 0.63
C ALA A 180 -23.78 -2.26 -0.22
N ALA A 181 -22.91 -2.56 -1.20
CA ALA A 181 -22.35 -1.60 -2.14
C ALA A 181 -23.41 -0.80 -2.93
N LYS A 182 -24.57 -1.39 -3.22
CA LYS A 182 -25.65 -0.75 -3.99
C LYS A 182 -26.65 0.01 -3.13
N ARG A 183 -26.89 -0.43 -1.89
CA ARG A 183 -28.09 -0.06 -1.13
C ARG A 183 -27.80 0.52 0.26
N ASP A 184 -26.59 0.40 0.79
CA ASP A 184 -26.32 0.90 2.14
C ASP A 184 -26.43 2.43 2.19
N LYS A 185 -27.07 2.93 3.24
CA LYS A 185 -27.25 4.36 3.51
C LYS A 185 -25.91 5.07 3.76
N SER A 186 -24.97 4.37 4.38
CA SER A 186 -23.64 4.88 4.73
C SER A 186 -22.68 4.80 3.55
N GLU A 187 -21.97 5.89 3.27
CA GLU A 187 -20.87 5.85 2.31
C GLU A 187 -19.68 5.01 2.79
N LEU A 188 -19.45 4.89 4.10
CA LEU A 188 -18.36 4.08 4.64
C LEU A 188 -18.60 2.59 4.38
N VAL A 189 -19.83 2.12 4.56
CA VAL A 189 -20.20 0.73 4.26
C VAL A 189 -20.12 0.46 2.75
N ARG A 190 -20.62 1.38 1.91
CA ARG A 190 -20.52 1.24 0.44
C ARG A 190 -19.06 1.21 -0.03
N ALA A 191 -18.19 2.07 0.52
CA ALA A 191 -16.78 2.12 0.21
C ALA A 191 -16.05 0.83 0.66
N ALA A 192 -16.31 0.37 1.90
CA ALA A 192 -15.78 -0.90 2.41
C ALA A 192 -16.21 -2.09 1.55
N ALA A 193 -17.46 -2.11 1.09
CA ALA A 193 -17.96 -3.15 0.20
C ALA A 193 -17.27 -3.10 -1.18
N ALA A 194 -17.09 -1.91 -1.78
CA ALA A 194 -16.37 -1.76 -3.04
C ALA A 194 -14.91 -2.25 -2.95
N LYS A 195 -14.21 -1.85 -1.89
CA LYS A 195 -12.84 -2.29 -1.59
C LYS A 195 -12.77 -3.81 -1.46
N SER A 196 -13.67 -4.39 -0.68
CA SER A 196 -13.73 -5.84 -0.44
C SER A 196 -14.03 -6.64 -1.72
N LEU A 197 -14.95 -6.14 -2.56
CA LEU A 197 -15.18 -6.71 -3.90
C LEU A 197 -13.92 -6.66 -4.77
N GLY A 198 -13.14 -5.58 -4.67
CA GLY A 198 -11.83 -5.46 -5.32
C GLY A 198 -10.79 -6.47 -4.83
N MET A 199 -10.76 -6.71 -3.52
CA MET A 199 -9.85 -7.68 -2.89
C MET A 199 -10.19 -9.13 -3.27
N LEU A 200 -11.48 -9.48 -3.37
CA LEU A 200 -11.91 -10.80 -3.83
C LEU A 200 -11.55 -11.06 -5.30
N GLY A 201 -11.32 -10.01 -6.10
CA GLY A 201 -10.80 -10.14 -7.48
C GLY A 201 -11.79 -10.72 -8.51
N GLU A 202 -13.02 -10.99 -8.11
CA GLU A 202 -13.99 -11.70 -8.94
C GLU A 202 -14.71 -10.80 -9.95
N LYS A 203 -14.55 -11.11 -11.25
CA LYS A 203 -15.05 -10.28 -12.37
C LYS A 203 -16.55 -10.02 -12.34
N ARG A 204 -17.33 -10.90 -11.72
CA ARG A 204 -18.79 -10.71 -11.55
C ARG A 204 -19.14 -9.47 -10.73
N ALA A 205 -18.20 -8.93 -9.94
CA ALA A 205 -18.37 -7.66 -9.23
C ALA A 205 -18.24 -6.41 -10.12
N ALA A 206 -17.63 -6.53 -11.30
CA ALA A 206 -17.26 -5.38 -12.14
C ALA A 206 -18.45 -4.50 -12.54
N ALA A 207 -19.63 -5.08 -12.80
CA ALA A 207 -20.82 -4.30 -13.16
C ALA A 207 -21.28 -3.39 -12.02
N THR A 208 -21.26 -3.88 -10.78
CA THR A 208 -21.58 -3.10 -9.58
C THR A 208 -20.58 -1.98 -9.37
N LEU A 209 -19.28 -2.29 -9.45
CA LEU A 209 -18.21 -1.30 -9.27
C LEU A 209 -18.23 -0.21 -10.36
N ARG A 210 -18.49 -0.56 -11.62
CA ARG A 210 -18.69 0.44 -12.69
C ARG A 210 -19.86 1.37 -12.41
N ALA A 211 -20.96 0.84 -11.87
CA ALA A 211 -22.11 1.66 -11.51
C ALA A 211 -21.75 2.64 -10.37
N MET A 212 -21.03 2.19 -9.35
CA MET A 212 -20.57 3.02 -8.24
C MET A 212 -19.62 4.13 -8.71
N LEU A 213 -18.61 3.79 -9.52
CA LEU A 213 -17.67 4.76 -10.10
C LEU A 213 -18.36 5.92 -10.81
N GLY A 214 -19.45 5.61 -11.54
CA GLY A 214 -20.16 6.58 -12.38
C GLY A 214 -21.34 7.29 -11.71
N ARG A 215 -21.88 6.77 -10.62
CA ARG A 215 -23.17 7.23 -10.06
C ARG A 215 -23.19 7.47 -8.56
N ASP A 216 -22.20 6.98 -7.80
CA ASP A 216 -22.20 7.25 -6.36
C ASP A 216 -21.93 8.74 -6.11
N LYS A 217 -22.62 9.31 -5.11
CA LYS A 217 -22.46 10.71 -4.70
C LYS A 217 -21.18 10.95 -3.92
N SER A 218 -20.64 9.91 -3.29
CA SER A 218 -19.45 9.99 -2.44
C SER A 218 -18.18 9.80 -3.27
N GLU A 219 -17.27 10.75 -3.15
CA GLU A 219 -15.94 10.70 -3.79
C GLU A 219 -15.12 9.52 -3.24
N LEU A 220 -15.27 9.20 -1.95
CA LEU A 220 -14.66 8.03 -1.30
C LEU A 220 -15.12 6.73 -1.98
N VAL A 221 -16.43 6.57 -2.16
CA VAL A 221 -17.00 5.36 -2.77
C VAL A 221 -16.56 5.21 -4.23
N ARG A 222 -16.53 6.31 -4.99
CA ARG A 222 -16.02 6.32 -6.36
C ARG A 222 -14.54 5.95 -6.43
N THR A 223 -13.74 6.40 -5.46
CA THR A 223 -12.30 6.11 -5.36
C THR A 223 -12.04 4.63 -5.09
N GLU A 224 -12.77 4.03 -4.15
CA GLU A 224 -12.68 2.59 -3.90
C GLU A 224 -13.17 1.78 -5.10
N ALA A 225 -14.22 2.22 -5.79
CA ALA A 225 -14.69 1.58 -7.00
C ALA A 225 -13.66 1.64 -8.14
N ALA A 226 -12.97 2.77 -8.34
CA ALA A 226 -11.90 2.89 -9.33
C ALA A 226 -10.75 1.92 -9.03
N THR A 227 -10.29 1.88 -7.77
CA THR A 227 -9.23 0.98 -7.31
C THR A 227 -9.61 -0.48 -7.52
N ALA A 228 -10.82 -0.86 -7.12
CA ALA A 228 -11.34 -2.21 -7.27
C ALA A 228 -11.44 -2.63 -8.75
N LEU A 229 -11.90 -1.74 -9.64
CA LEU A 229 -11.94 -2.01 -11.09
C LEU A 229 -10.55 -2.24 -11.68
N GLY A 230 -9.54 -1.51 -11.21
CA GLY A 230 -8.14 -1.73 -11.56
C GLY A 230 -7.65 -3.11 -11.13
N ASN A 231 -7.94 -3.51 -9.88
CA ASN A 231 -7.57 -4.83 -9.35
C ASN A 231 -8.26 -5.98 -10.09
N LEU A 232 -9.51 -5.78 -10.52
CA LEU A 232 -10.27 -6.75 -11.32
C LEU A 232 -9.79 -6.86 -12.78
N GLY A 233 -8.93 -5.94 -13.24
CA GLY A 233 -8.54 -5.86 -14.65
C GLY A 233 -9.73 -5.51 -15.58
N ASP A 234 -10.71 -4.74 -15.10
CA ASP A 234 -11.91 -4.41 -15.89
C ASP A 234 -11.62 -3.38 -16.98
N LYS A 235 -11.10 -3.84 -18.12
CA LYS A 235 -10.81 -3.04 -19.32
C LYS A 235 -11.99 -2.20 -19.81
N ARG A 236 -13.23 -2.62 -19.55
CA ARG A 236 -14.46 -1.87 -19.91
C ARG A 236 -14.55 -0.52 -19.20
N SER A 237 -13.93 -0.38 -18.02
CA SER A 237 -13.91 0.86 -17.26
C SER A 237 -12.88 1.89 -17.77
N ALA A 238 -11.91 1.48 -18.61
CA ALA A 238 -10.77 2.31 -18.98
C ALA A 238 -11.16 3.66 -19.61
N LYS A 239 -12.19 3.69 -20.47
CA LYS A 239 -12.65 4.96 -21.07
C LYS A 239 -13.18 5.93 -20.01
N THR A 240 -13.89 5.43 -19.01
CA THR A 240 -14.44 6.24 -17.92
C THR A 240 -13.33 6.72 -16.99
N LEU A 241 -12.43 5.83 -16.57
CA LEU A 241 -11.26 6.18 -15.76
C LEU A 241 -10.41 7.25 -16.46
N GLY A 242 -10.18 7.12 -17.77
CA GLY A 242 -9.42 8.12 -18.54
C GLY A 242 -10.08 9.50 -18.56
N LYS A 243 -11.41 9.58 -18.58
CA LYS A 243 -12.13 10.86 -18.44
C LYS A 243 -11.95 11.44 -17.04
N ILE A 244 -12.05 10.60 -16.01
CA ILE A 244 -11.92 11.01 -14.61
C ILE A 244 -10.53 11.60 -14.36
N VAL A 245 -9.46 10.89 -14.75
CA VAL A 245 -8.06 11.38 -14.62
C VAL A 245 -7.87 12.79 -15.17
N LEU A 246 -8.51 13.10 -16.29
CA LEU A 246 -8.34 14.35 -17.01
C LEU A 246 -9.24 15.50 -16.52
N ARG A 247 -10.38 15.21 -15.88
CA ARG A 247 -11.47 16.20 -15.74
C ARG A 247 -12.18 16.20 -14.39
N ASP A 248 -12.03 15.17 -13.57
CA ASP A 248 -12.68 15.16 -12.25
C ASP A 248 -12.03 16.21 -11.35
N LYS A 249 -12.80 16.75 -10.40
CA LYS A 249 -12.33 17.77 -9.45
C LYS A 249 -11.62 17.12 -8.26
N ASP A 250 -12.01 15.89 -7.91
CA ASP A 250 -11.47 15.20 -6.75
C ASP A 250 -10.11 14.56 -7.08
N GLU A 251 -9.08 15.02 -6.37
CA GLU A 251 -7.70 14.60 -6.65
C GLU A 251 -7.46 13.13 -6.29
N ALA A 252 -8.06 12.65 -5.21
CA ALA A 252 -7.94 11.26 -4.77
C ALA A 252 -8.49 10.29 -5.81
N LEU A 253 -9.68 10.57 -6.34
CA LEU A 253 -10.30 9.80 -7.40
C LEU A 253 -9.51 9.84 -8.71
N ARG A 254 -8.92 11.00 -9.08
CA ARG A 254 -8.04 11.09 -10.25
C ARG A 254 -6.83 10.17 -10.09
N LEU A 255 -6.17 10.18 -8.92
CA LEU A 255 -5.02 9.33 -8.63
C LEU A 255 -5.38 7.85 -8.67
N ALA A 256 -6.47 7.45 -8.00
CA ALA A 256 -6.97 6.08 -8.03
C ALA A 256 -7.32 5.63 -9.45
N SER A 257 -7.91 6.53 -10.26
CA SER A 257 -8.25 6.23 -11.65
C SER A 257 -7.02 6.10 -12.55
N ALA A 258 -5.97 6.89 -12.31
CA ALA A 258 -4.70 6.79 -13.03
C ALA A 258 -4.00 5.47 -12.71
N GLU A 259 -3.97 5.08 -11.43
CA GLU A 259 -3.42 3.79 -11.00
C GLU A 259 -4.20 2.61 -11.57
N ALA A 260 -5.54 2.68 -11.52
CA ALA A 260 -6.40 1.68 -12.13
C ALA A 260 -6.09 1.51 -13.62
N LEU A 261 -6.01 2.61 -14.38
CA LEU A 261 -5.61 2.57 -15.80
C LEU A 261 -4.23 1.94 -16.02
N GLY A 262 -3.28 2.21 -15.13
CA GLY A 262 -1.96 1.58 -15.17
C GLY A 262 -2.03 0.06 -15.06
N LYS A 263 -2.95 -0.47 -14.25
CA LYS A 263 -3.20 -1.91 -14.07
C LYS A 263 -3.98 -2.55 -15.23
N LEU A 264 -4.83 -1.80 -15.95
CA LEU A 264 -5.68 -2.35 -17.02
C LEU A 264 -4.93 -2.71 -18.32
N ASP A 265 -3.67 -2.32 -18.47
CA ASP A 265 -2.86 -2.49 -19.70
C ASP A 265 -3.55 -1.96 -20.99
N GLU A 266 -4.34 -0.90 -20.86
CA GLU A 266 -5.08 -0.28 -21.97
C GLU A 266 -4.23 0.76 -22.71
N LYS A 267 -3.20 0.27 -23.42
CA LYS A 267 -2.15 1.08 -24.08
C LYS A 267 -2.67 2.31 -24.82
N LYS A 268 -3.71 2.17 -25.64
CA LYS A 268 -4.25 3.28 -26.46
C LYS A 268 -4.88 4.38 -25.60
N ILE A 269 -5.61 4.00 -24.55
CA ILE A 269 -6.25 4.96 -23.65
C ILE A 269 -5.19 5.62 -22.76
N THR A 270 -4.29 4.83 -22.19
CA THR A 270 -3.20 5.33 -21.35
C THR A 270 -2.32 6.33 -22.10
N GLN A 271 -1.99 6.06 -23.37
CA GLN A 271 -1.23 6.99 -24.20
C GLN A 271 -1.98 8.31 -24.43
N LYS A 272 -3.28 8.25 -24.75
CA LYS A 272 -4.09 9.46 -24.94
C LYS A 272 -4.15 10.31 -23.66
N VAL A 273 -4.36 9.67 -22.52
CA VAL A 273 -4.41 10.36 -21.21
C VAL A 273 -3.04 10.96 -20.89
N ALA A 274 -1.95 10.21 -21.07
CA ALA A 274 -0.60 10.71 -20.81
C ALA A 274 -0.24 11.91 -21.69
N ILE A 275 -0.55 11.87 -22.99
CA ILE A 275 -0.31 13.00 -23.90
C ILE A 275 -1.13 14.22 -23.48
N ALA A 276 -2.42 14.04 -23.17
CA ALA A 276 -3.27 15.14 -22.73
C ALA A 276 -2.77 15.79 -21.43
N LEU A 277 -2.32 14.99 -20.44
CA LEU A 277 -1.73 15.50 -19.20
C LEU A 277 -0.40 16.21 -19.43
N LEU A 278 0.39 15.82 -20.44
CA LEU A 278 1.66 16.47 -20.77
C LEU A 278 1.45 17.81 -21.49
N GLU A 279 0.48 17.88 -22.40
CA GLU A 279 0.28 19.02 -23.28
C GLU A 279 -0.51 20.19 -22.68
N GLN A 280 -1.22 19.95 -21.57
CA GLN A 280 -1.90 21.02 -20.83
C GLN A 280 -0.90 22.12 -20.41
N PRO A 281 -1.10 23.38 -20.79
CA PRO A 281 -0.23 24.46 -20.35
C PRO A 281 -0.29 24.58 -18.81
N PRO A 282 0.79 25.04 -18.15
CA PRO A 282 0.71 25.45 -16.75
C PRO A 282 -0.26 26.63 -16.61
N THR A 283 -1.04 26.67 -15.53
CA THR A 283 -1.89 27.82 -15.18
C THR A 283 -1.04 29.03 -14.78
N ASP A 284 -1.58 30.25 -14.91
CA ASP A 284 -0.83 31.51 -14.74
C ASP A 284 -0.55 31.90 -13.27
N GLU A 285 -1.20 31.26 -12.30
CA GLU A 285 -1.11 31.58 -10.86
C GLU A 285 0.13 30.99 -10.17
N ALA A 286 1.04 31.84 -9.67
CA ALA A 286 2.42 31.48 -9.35
C ALA A 286 2.63 30.41 -8.24
N GLU A 287 1.82 30.42 -7.18
CA GLU A 287 1.90 29.46 -6.07
C GLU A 287 1.26 28.11 -6.45
N SER A 288 0.14 28.16 -7.19
CA SER A 288 -0.60 27.00 -7.71
C SER A 288 0.22 26.19 -8.74
N LYS A 289 1.14 26.85 -9.46
CA LYS A 289 2.00 26.23 -10.50
C LYS A 289 2.76 25.00 -10.03
N TRP A 290 3.34 25.01 -8.83
CA TRP A 290 4.18 23.88 -8.40
C TRP A 290 3.34 22.68 -7.96
N GLN A 291 2.28 22.92 -7.19
CA GLN A 291 1.40 21.85 -6.72
C GLN A 291 0.64 21.21 -7.88
N GLU A 292 0.08 22.01 -8.79
CA GLU A 292 -0.64 21.48 -9.95
C GLU A 292 0.28 20.63 -10.85
N GLN A 293 1.52 21.08 -11.09
CA GLN A 293 2.49 20.34 -11.87
C GLN A 293 2.92 19.05 -11.16
N LEU A 294 3.06 19.06 -9.83
CA LEU A 294 3.34 17.86 -9.05
C LEU A 294 2.17 16.87 -9.09
N ASN A 295 0.93 17.34 -8.92
CA ASN A 295 -0.27 16.51 -9.00
C ASN A 295 -0.38 15.88 -10.39
N ARG A 296 -0.13 16.65 -11.46
CA ARG A 296 -0.07 16.12 -12.84
C ARG A 296 1.07 15.12 -13.04
N ALA A 297 2.25 15.38 -12.48
CA ALA A 297 3.39 14.46 -12.54
C ALA A 297 3.08 13.15 -11.82
N GLU A 298 2.35 13.20 -10.71
CA GLU A 298 1.93 12.02 -9.96
C GLU A 298 0.89 11.20 -10.74
N LEU A 299 -0.08 11.85 -11.37
CA LEU A 299 -1.02 11.16 -12.26
C LEU A 299 -0.28 10.43 -13.39
N LEU A 300 0.66 11.11 -14.05
CA LEU A 300 1.49 10.53 -15.10
C LEU A 300 2.32 9.33 -14.60
N ALA A 301 2.86 9.43 -13.38
CA ALA A 301 3.62 8.36 -12.75
C ALA A 301 2.76 7.13 -12.45
N ARG A 302 1.49 7.32 -12.04
CA ARG A 302 0.55 6.23 -11.72
C ARG A 302 -0.05 5.52 -12.93
N LEU A 303 0.04 6.10 -14.13
CA LEU A 303 -0.39 5.46 -15.39
C LEU A 303 0.45 4.22 -15.78
N GLY A 304 1.51 3.92 -15.02
CA GLY A 304 2.24 2.66 -15.11
C GLY A 304 3.12 2.51 -16.37
N PRO A 305 3.48 1.25 -16.73
CA PRO A 305 4.45 0.95 -17.78
C PRO A 305 4.14 1.57 -19.15
N ASN A 306 2.85 1.67 -19.50
CA ASN A 306 2.42 2.21 -20.78
C ASN A 306 2.68 3.72 -20.91
N ALA A 307 2.74 4.46 -19.80
CA ALA A 307 3.13 5.87 -19.79
C ALA A 307 4.66 6.03 -19.84
N MET A 308 5.44 5.08 -19.32
CA MET A 308 6.92 5.16 -19.26
C MET A 308 7.56 5.49 -20.61
N ARG A 309 7.12 4.83 -21.69
CA ARG A 309 7.63 5.10 -23.06
C ARG A 309 7.30 6.51 -23.54
N ILE A 310 6.10 7.00 -23.22
CA ILE A 310 5.65 8.35 -23.58
C ILE A 310 6.46 9.39 -22.80
N LEU A 311 6.63 9.18 -21.48
CA LEU A 311 7.44 10.04 -20.63
C LEU A 311 8.91 10.09 -21.10
N ALA A 312 9.50 8.94 -21.44
CA ALA A 312 10.86 8.87 -21.95
C ALA A 312 11.04 9.69 -23.23
N THR A 313 10.08 9.60 -24.16
CA THR A 313 10.08 10.41 -25.39
C THR A 313 9.88 11.89 -25.08
N ALA A 314 8.99 12.21 -24.13
CA ALA A 314 8.67 13.58 -23.74
C ALA A 314 9.83 14.32 -23.05
N THR A 315 10.83 13.62 -22.52
CA THR A 315 12.07 14.26 -22.00
C THR A 315 12.83 15.06 -23.06
N LYS A 316 12.63 14.77 -24.35
CA LYS A 316 13.26 15.45 -25.50
C LYS A 316 12.30 16.40 -26.22
N HIS A 317 11.15 16.72 -25.63
CA HIS A 317 10.11 17.53 -26.28
C HIS A 317 10.54 18.99 -26.49
N LYS A 318 10.04 19.63 -27.55
CA LYS A 318 10.38 21.04 -27.89
C LYS A 318 9.98 22.02 -26.78
N LYS A 319 8.81 21.82 -26.16
CA LYS A 319 8.28 22.67 -25.08
C LYS A 319 8.95 22.35 -23.74
N ARG A 320 9.49 23.36 -23.05
CA ARG A 320 10.17 23.24 -21.75
C ARG A 320 9.30 22.61 -20.66
N HIS A 321 8.02 23.01 -20.55
CA HIS A 321 7.13 22.47 -19.51
C HIS A 321 6.88 20.97 -19.69
N VAL A 322 6.72 20.49 -20.93
CA VAL A 322 6.54 19.06 -21.24
C VAL A 322 7.77 18.26 -20.78
N ARG A 323 8.99 18.74 -21.07
CA ARG A 323 10.22 18.09 -20.61
C ARG A 323 10.31 18.02 -19.10
N LYS A 324 10.08 19.16 -18.41
CA LYS A 324 10.10 19.26 -16.95
C LYS A 324 9.10 18.29 -16.32
N LEU A 325 7.87 18.27 -16.81
CA LEU A 325 6.81 17.42 -16.30
C LEU A 325 7.13 15.93 -16.52
N ALA A 326 7.63 15.57 -17.70
CA ALA A 326 8.04 14.21 -18.00
C ALA A 326 9.18 13.72 -17.09
N ILE A 327 10.24 14.51 -16.93
CA ILE A 327 11.37 14.20 -16.06
C ILE A 327 10.90 14.05 -14.60
N THR A 328 10.01 14.94 -14.14
CA THR A 328 9.47 14.89 -12.78
C THR A 328 8.65 13.62 -12.56
N ALA A 329 7.75 13.29 -13.48
CA ALA A 329 6.93 12.08 -13.40
C ALA A 329 7.78 10.79 -13.41
N LEU A 330 8.85 10.75 -14.21
CA LEU A 330 9.80 9.64 -14.22
C LEU A 330 10.45 9.43 -12.85
N GLY A 331 10.86 10.50 -12.16
CA GLY A 331 11.39 10.41 -10.80
C GLY A 331 10.36 9.92 -9.78
N ILE A 332 9.09 10.30 -9.93
CA ILE A 332 7.99 9.88 -9.03
C ILE A 332 7.60 8.41 -9.26
N SER A 333 7.68 7.91 -10.49
CA SER A 333 7.17 6.59 -10.90
C SER A 333 7.72 5.41 -10.10
N ARG A 334 8.86 5.56 -9.42
CA ARG A 334 9.61 4.48 -8.75
C ARG A 334 9.96 3.31 -9.68
N ASP A 335 9.77 3.47 -10.99
CA ASP A 335 10.08 2.47 -11.99
C ASP A 335 11.57 2.51 -12.30
N LYS A 336 12.26 1.41 -12.00
CA LYS A 336 13.70 1.26 -12.23
C LYS A 336 14.13 1.47 -13.69
N ARG A 337 13.22 1.36 -14.66
CA ARG A 337 13.48 1.66 -16.08
C ARG A 337 13.67 3.16 -16.33
N ALA A 338 13.13 4.03 -15.47
CA ALA A 338 13.33 5.47 -15.55
C ALA A 338 14.80 5.86 -15.35
N LEU A 339 15.59 5.04 -14.66
CA LEU A 339 17.00 5.32 -14.35
C LEU A 339 17.81 5.70 -15.61
N VAL A 340 17.77 4.86 -16.65
CA VAL A 340 18.56 5.07 -17.88
C VAL A 340 18.12 6.34 -18.60
N VAL A 341 16.81 6.60 -18.62
CA VAL A 341 16.22 7.80 -19.23
C VAL A 341 16.68 9.05 -18.49
N LEU A 342 16.65 9.02 -17.16
CA LEU A 342 17.04 10.15 -16.31
C LEU A 342 18.55 10.41 -16.38
N ILE A 343 19.41 9.39 -16.35
CA ILE A 343 20.86 9.52 -16.58
C ILE A 343 21.13 10.17 -17.94
N THR A 344 20.38 9.80 -18.97
CA THR A 344 20.51 10.44 -20.28
C THR A 344 20.10 11.92 -20.22
N ALA A 345 19.03 12.24 -19.49
CA ALA A 345 18.55 13.62 -19.33
C ALA A 345 19.52 14.51 -18.53
N THR A 346 20.34 13.97 -17.63
CA THR A 346 21.39 14.77 -16.95
C THR A 346 22.48 15.24 -17.90
N LYS A 347 22.58 14.69 -19.12
CA LYS A 347 23.56 15.13 -20.14
C LYS A 347 22.99 16.23 -21.05
N SER A 348 21.80 16.75 -20.75
CA SER A 348 21.17 17.80 -21.55
C SER A 348 22.02 19.09 -21.59
N PRO A 349 22.12 19.78 -22.74
CA PRO A 349 22.76 21.10 -22.79
C PRO A 349 22.04 22.13 -21.90
N ASN A 350 20.74 21.96 -21.68
CA ASN A 350 19.95 22.86 -20.83
C ASN A 350 20.18 22.57 -19.34
N THR A 351 20.71 23.54 -18.59
CA THR A 351 20.89 23.42 -17.13
C THR A 351 19.60 23.04 -16.41
N SER A 352 18.46 23.65 -16.77
CA SER A 352 17.18 23.33 -16.14
C SER A 352 16.76 21.86 -16.32
N ASP A 353 17.05 21.26 -17.48
CA ASP A 353 16.73 19.85 -17.73
C ASP A 353 17.69 18.94 -16.95
N ARG A 354 18.99 19.28 -16.89
CA ARG A 354 19.97 18.57 -16.05
C ARG A 354 19.56 18.58 -14.59
N TRP A 355 19.24 19.76 -14.05
CA TRP A 355 18.84 19.93 -12.65
C TRP A 355 17.61 19.07 -12.32
N ASN A 356 16.57 19.14 -13.16
CA ASN A 356 15.37 18.33 -12.98
C ASN A 356 15.68 16.83 -13.01
N ALA A 357 16.57 16.39 -13.90
CA ALA A 357 16.95 14.99 -14.04
C ALA A 357 17.71 14.48 -12.81
N VAL A 358 18.64 15.28 -12.26
CA VAL A 358 19.36 14.94 -11.03
C VAL A 358 18.42 14.87 -9.83
N HIS A 359 17.53 15.85 -9.68
CA HIS A 359 16.50 15.81 -8.65
C HIS A 359 15.59 14.59 -8.79
N ALA A 360 15.17 14.26 -10.01
CA ALA A 360 14.35 13.08 -10.31
C ALA A 360 15.08 11.76 -10.00
N LEU A 361 16.39 11.65 -10.23
CA LEU A 361 17.20 10.49 -9.82
C LEU A 361 17.20 10.31 -8.30
N GLY A 362 17.31 11.41 -7.55
CA GLY A 362 17.20 11.40 -6.09
C GLY A 362 15.84 10.87 -5.62
N ARG A 363 14.75 11.35 -6.22
CA ARG A 363 13.37 10.89 -5.92
C ARG A 363 13.12 9.43 -6.33
N LEU A 364 13.73 8.97 -7.41
CA LEU A 364 13.65 7.58 -7.87
C LEU A 364 14.24 6.62 -6.82
N GLY A 365 15.29 7.05 -6.10
CA GLY A 365 15.86 6.29 -4.98
C GLY A 365 16.73 5.09 -5.39
N ASP A 366 17.03 4.93 -6.68
CA ASP A 366 17.78 3.78 -7.20
C ASP A 366 19.29 3.95 -6.97
N LYS A 367 19.90 3.08 -6.14
CA LYS A 367 21.33 3.09 -5.81
C LYS A 367 22.24 3.05 -7.04
N ARG A 368 21.78 2.47 -8.16
CA ARG A 368 22.57 2.40 -9.40
C ARG A 368 22.82 3.78 -10.01
N ALA A 369 22.10 4.82 -9.57
CA ALA A 369 22.39 6.20 -9.95
C ALA A 369 23.64 6.78 -9.26
N LEU A 370 24.08 6.22 -8.12
CA LEU A 370 25.12 6.82 -7.27
C LEU A 370 26.47 7.05 -7.99
N PRO A 371 27.01 6.10 -8.79
CA PRO A 371 28.26 6.34 -9.49
C PRO A 371 28.18 7.55 -10.44
N HIS A 372 27.06 7.67 -11.15
CA HIS A 372 26.80 8.78 -12.07
C HIS A 372 26.54 10.10 -11.33
N LEU A 373 25.82 10.08 -10.21
CA LEU A 373 25.61 11.28 -9.40
C LEU A 373 26.91 11.82 -8.81
N LYS A 374 27.86 10.94 -8.44
CA LYS A 374 29.18 11.35 -7.97
C LYS A 374 29.97 12.10 -9.04
N THR A 375 29.86 11.73 -10.31
CA THR A 375 30.54 12.49 -11.39
C THR A 375 29.97 13.90 -11.55
N LEU A 376 28.70 14.10 -11.19
CA LEU A 376 28.04 15.42 -11.26
C LEU A 376 28.38 16.33 -10.08
N LEU A 377 29.13 15.84 -9.09
CA LEU A 377 29.71 16.70 -8.04
C LEU A 377 30.82 17.61 -8.58
N GLU A 378 31.34 17.31 -9.77
CA GLU A 378 32.33 18.12 -10.49
C GLU A 378 31.70 18.83 -11.71
N ASP A 379 30.37 18.94 -11.78
CA ASP A 379 29.70 19.65 -12.86
C ASP A 379 30.08 21.14 -12.85
N ARG A 380 30.25 21.71 -14.04
CA ARG A 380 30.58 23.14 -14.24
C ARG A 380 29.57 24.10 -13.62
N ASP A 381 28.33 23.64 -13.41
CA ASP A 381 27.24 24.43 -12.90
C ASP A 381 27.02 24.13 -11.41
N ASP A 382 27.19 25.16 -10.58
CA ASP A 382 27.07 25.09 -9.12
C ASP A 382 25.73 24.51 -8.67
N SER A 383 24.65 24.86 -9.37
CA SER A 383 23.31 24.37 -9.05
C SER A 383 23.18 22.85 -9.26
N ILE A 384 23.95 22.30 -10.21
CA ILE A 384 23.99 20.86 -10.50
C ILE A 384 24.79 20.13 -9.42
N ARG A 385 25.91 20.70 -8.98
CA ARG A 385 26.70 20.13 -7.87
C ARG A 385 25.87 20.02 -6.60
N GLU A 386 25.16 21.10 -6.24
CA GLU A 386 24.33 21.13 -5.03
C GLU A 386 23.17 20.13 -5.08
N ILE A 387 22.43 20.06 -6.19
CA ILE A 387 21.33 19.09 -6.31
C ILE A 387 21.84 17.64 -6.39
N ALA A 388 23.05 17.40 -6.92
CA ALA A 388 23.68 16.07 -6.90
C ALA A 388 24.00 15.61 -5.48
N ARG A 389 24.56 16.49 -4.62
CA ARG A 389 24.76 16.19 -3.18
C ARG A 389 23.43 15.82 -2.51
N HIS A 390 22.39 16.61 -2.75
CA HIS A 390 21.06 16.35 -2.20
C HIS A 390 20.48 15.02 -2.68
N ALA A 391 20.57 14.71 -3.98
CA ALA A 391 20.09 13.46 -4.56
C ALA A 391 20.81 12.24 -3.98
N ILE A 392 22.13 12.30 -3.79
CA ILE A 392 22.91 11.23 -3.15
C ILE A 392 22.42 10.99 -1.71
N LYS A 393 22.21 12.06 -0.93
CA LYS A 393 21.69 11.97 0.43
C LYS A 393 20.30 11.33 0.48
N LEU A 394 19.40 11.71 -0.44
CA LEU A 394 18.06 11.12 -0.55
C LEU A 394 18.13 9.61 -0.83
N ILE A 395 18.98 9.20 -1.78
CA ILE A 395 19.14 7.78 -2.14
C ILE A 395 19.68 6.99 -0.95
N ASN A 396 20.71 7.47 -0.25
CA ASN A 396 21.27 6.76 0.90
C ASN A 396 20.22 6.59 2.01
N LYS A 397 19.54 7.67 2.40
CA LYS A 397 18.49 7.64 3.43
C LYS A 397 17.37 6.65 3.08
N ALA A 398 16.89 6.66 1.83
CA ALA A 398 15.83 5.76 1.38
C ALA A 398 16.21 4.28 1.42
N ASN A 399 17.50 3.97 1.48
CA ASN A 399 18.02 2.62 1.46
C ASN A 399 18.66 2.15 2.78
N GLU A 400 18.81 3.03 3.76
CA GLU A 400 19.12 2.68 5.16
C GLU A 400 17.85 2.24 5.91
N GLN A 401 16.68 2.65 5.42
CA GLN A 401 15.36 2.34 5.99
C GLN A 401 14.71 1.06 5.42
N ARG A 402 15.45 0.32 4.57
CA ARG A 402 15.03 -0.94 3.94
C ARG A 402 16.04 -2.01 4.27
#